data_AF-A0A355B7P9-F1
#
_entry.id   AF-A0A355B7P9-F1
#
_cell.length_a   1.000
_cell.length_b   1.000
_cell.length_c   1.000
_cell.angle_alpha   90.00
_cell.angle_beta   90.00
_cell.angle_gamma   90.00
#
_symmetry.space_group_name_H-M   'P 1'
#
loop_
_entity.id
_entity.type
_entity.pdbx_description
1 polymer ?
#
loop_
_entity_poly.entity_id
_entity_poly.type
_entity_poly.pdbx_seq_one_letter_code
_entity_poly.pdbx_strand_id
1 'polypeptide(L)' 'MIMVVALLLSVSQSAEGRYQEGLDAYKRKDFGTAFKELRPFAEQGDAVAQKNLGLMYTHGTGVPKDYKLAVKWFRKSAE' A
#
# COMPACT_ATOMS: atom_id res chain seq x y z
N MET A 1 -5.45 -35.61 5.80
CA MET A 1 -4.97 -34.74 4.70
C MET A 1 -5.81 -33.46 4.64
N ILE A 2 -5.78 -32.62 5.69
CA ILE A 2 -6.57 -31.36 5.81
C ILE A 2 -5.74 -30.20 6.41
N MET A 3 -4.55 -30.44 6.98
CA MET A 3 -3.74 -29.36 7.60
C MET A 3 -2.99 -28.45 6.62
N VAL A 4 -2.84 -28.80 5.34
CA VAL A 4 -2.04 -28.00 4.38
C VAL A 4 -2.81 -26.77 3.86
N VAL A 5 -4.16 -26.79 3.87
CA VAL A 5 -4.98 -25.67 3.37
C VAL A 5 -5.14 -24.55 4.41
N ALA A 6 -5.02 -24.85 5.72
CA ALA A 6 -5.14 -23.86 6.78
C ALA A 6 -3.94 -22.88 6.86
N LEU A 7 -2.76 -23.29 6.38
CA LEU A 7 -1.55 -22.44 6.39
C LEU A 7 -1.57 -21.39 5.28
N LEU A 8 -2.33 -21.60 4.21
CA LEU A 8 -2.51 -20.61 3.14
C LEU A 8 -3.63 -19.61 3.46
N LEU A 9 -4.59 -19.97 4.32
CA LEU A 9 -5.70 -19.11 4.75
C LEU A 9 -5.35 -18.14 5.90
N SER A 10 -4.27 -18.39 6.65
CA SER A 10 -3.79 -17.43 7.67
C SER A 10 -3.02 -16.26 7.06
N VAL A 11 -2.33 -16.48 5.95
CA VAL A 11 -1.60 -15.44 5.22
C VAL A 11 -2.57 -14.46 4.54
N SER A 12 -3.71 -14.92 4.01
CA SER A 12 -4.69 -14.08 3.32
C SER A 12 -5.52 -13.17 4.24
N GLN A 13 -5.88 -13.60 5.46
CA GLN A 13 -6.53 -12.72 6.43
C GLN A 13 -5.61 -11.58 6.91
N SER A 14 -4.29 -11.82 6.96
CA SER A 14 -3.33 -10.79 7.35
C SER A 14 -3.08 -9.74 6.26
N ALA A 15 -3.15 -10.10 4.97
CA ALA A 15 -2.92 -9.16 3.88
C ALA A 15 -4.08 -8.15 3.74
N GLU A 16 -5.33 -8.63 3.75
CA GLU A 16 -6.50 -7.75 3.63
C GLU A 16 -6.60 -6.79 4.83
N GLY A 17 -6.38 -7.30 6.04
CA GLY A 17 -6.36 -6.48 7.24
C GLY A 17 -5.27 -5.40 7.21
N ARG A 18 -4.07 -5.75 6.73
CA ARG A 18 -2.95 -4.81 6.58
C ARG A 18 -3.19 -3.77 5.49
N TYR A 19 -3.84 -4.17 4.40
CA TYR A 19 -4.22 -3.23 3.34
C TYR A 19 -5.17 -2.17 3.87
N GLN A 20 -6.22 -2.61 4.57
CA GLN A 20 -7.20 -1.73 5.17
C GLN A 20 -6.57 -0.86 6.27
N GLU A 21 -5.67 -1.43 7.08
CA GLU A 21 -4.90 -0.70 8.08
C GLU A 21 -4.05 0.40 7.45
N GLY A 22 -3.37 0.13 6.32
CA GLY A 22 -2.59 1.14 5.60
C GLY A 22 -3.45 2.31 5.11
N LEU A 23 -4.64 2.02 4.58
CA LEU A 23 -5.60 3.04 4.16
C LEU A 23 -6.15 3.84 5.34
N ASP A 24 -6.43 3.19 6.47
CA ASP A 24 -6.93 3.86 7.67
C ASP A 24 -5.83 4.63 8.39
N ALA A 25 -4.59 4.14 8.40
CA ALA A 25 -3.42 4.86 8.88
C ALA A 25 -3.24 6.17 8.11
N TYR A 26 -3.46 6.17 6.78
CA TYR A 26 -3.43 7.39 5.98
C TYR A 26 -4.49 8.41 6.45
N LYS A 27 -5.72 7.97 6.73
CA LYS A 27 -6.79 8.84 7.28
C LYS A 27 -6.44 9.36 8.67
N ARG A 28 -5.80 8.53 9.51
CA ARG A 28 -5.29 8.91 10.83
C ARG A 28 -4.04 9.80 10.79
N LYS A 29 -3.52 10.12 9.59
CA LYS A 29 -2.26 10.86 9.36
C LYS A 29 -1.02 10.14 9.88
N ASP A 30 -1.12 8.84 10.14
CA ASP A 30 0.04 7.99 10.37
C ASP A 30 0.61 7.56 9.02
N PHE A 31 1.38 8.49 8.44
CA PHE A 31 1.94 8.30 7.11
C PHE A 31 3.10 7.29 7.09
N GLY A 32 3.75 7.05 8.23
CA GLY A 32 4.82 6.04 8.30
C GLY A 32 4.24 4.64 8.13
N THR A 33 3.19 4.32 8.91
CA THR A 33 2.48 3.04 8.80
C THR A 33 1.79 2.92 7.45
N ALA A 34 1.12 3.98 6.97
CA ALA A 34 0.48 3.97 5.66
C ALA A 34 1.47 3.65 4.53
N PHE A 35 2.66 4.27 4.54
CA PHE A 35 3.67 4.02 3.51
C PHE A 35 4.15 2.56 3.55
N LYS A 36 4.48 2.08 4.75
CA LYS A 36 5.00 0.74 4.97
C LYS A 36 4.01 -0.33 4.52
N GLU A 37 2.74 -0.18 4.89
CA GLU A 37 1.72 -1.18 4.59
C GLU A 37 1.24 -1.11 3.14
N LEU A 38 1.11 0.08 2.54
CA LEU A 38 0.65 0.20 1.15
C LEU A 38 1.71 -0.16 0.10
N ARG A 39 3.00 -0.02 0.43
CA ARG A 39 4.08 -0.24 -0.53
C ARG A 39 4.07 -1.64 -1.18
N PRO A 40 3.97 -2.75 -0.43
CA PRO A 40 3.91 -4.09 -1.02
C PRO A 40 2.74 -4.27 -1.99
N PHE A 41 1.56 -3.71 -1.70
CA PHE A 41 0.40 -3.79 -2.59
C PHE A 41 0.62 -2.96 -3.87
N ALA A 42 1.23 -1.78 -3.73
CA ALA A 42 1.58 -0.96 -4.89
C ALA A 42 2.59 -1.65 -5.81
N GLU A 43 3.56 -2.36 -5.23
CA GLU A 43 4.54 -3.19 -5.96
C GLU A 43 3.90 -4.40 -6.66
N GLN A 44 2.80 -4.93 -6.11
CA GLN A 44 2.01 -6.02 -6.70
C GLN A 44 1.04 -5.58 -7.81
N GLY A 45 0.91 -4.28 -8.07
CA GLY A 45 0.03 -3.78 -9.13
C GLY A 45 -1.30 -3.19 -8.64
N ASP A 46 -1.52 -3.09 -7.32
CA ASP A 46 -2.76 -2.51 -6.81
C ASP A 46 -2.83 -1.01 -7.14
N ALA A 47 -3.77 -0.63 -8.01
CA ALA A 47 -3.90 0.73 -8.51
C ALA A 47 -4.19 1.74 -7.39
N VAL A 48 -4.96 1.36 -6.36
CA VAL A 48 -5.30 2.26 -5.24
C VAL A 48 -4.08 2.50 -4.37
N ALA A 49 -3.30 1.46 -4.05
CA ALA A 49 -2.04 1.58 -3.33
C ALA A 49 -1.03 2.42 -4.11
N GLN A 50 -0.91 2.22 -5.42
CA GLN A 50 -0.04 3.02 -6.29
C GLN A 50 -0.45 4.49 -6.33
N LYS A 51 -1.75 4.79 -6.47
CA LYS A 51 -2.27 6.16 -6.36
C LYS A 51 -1.92 6.78 -5.01
N ASN A 52 -2.11 6.05 -3.92
CA ASN A 52 -1.82 6.56 -2.58
C ASN A 52 -0.32 6.84 -2.38
N LEU A 53 0.57 5.96 -2.83
CA LEU A 53 2.01 6.26 -2.85
C LEU A 53 2.33 7.50 -3.70
N GLY A 54 1.70 7.65 -4.85
CA GLY A 54 1.82 8.84 -5.68
C GLY A 54 1.45 10.12 -4.93
N LEU A 55 0.36 10.10 -4.17
CA LEU A 55 -0.06 11.20 -3.32
C LEU A 55 0.94 11.46 -2.18
N MET A 56 1.48 10.41 -1.57
CA MET A 56 2.46 10.55 -0.48
C MET A 56 3.74 11.22 -0.95
N TYR A 57 4.28 10.83 -2.10
CA TYR A 57 5.44 11.51 -2.71
C TYR A 57 5.12 12.92 -3.20
N THR A 58 3.89 13.18 -3.66
CA THR A 58 3.44 14.52 -4.08
C THR A 58 3.40 15.49 -2.91
N HIS A 59 2.94 15.04 -1.74
CA HIS A 59 2.79 15.89 -0.56
C HIS A 59 4.01 15.85 0.37
N GLY A 60 4.87 14.85 0.23
CA GLY A 60 5.97 14.60 1.17
C GLY A 60 5.46 14.07 2.52
N THR A 61 4.41 13.24 2.53
CA THR A 61 3.81 12.69 3.74
C THR A 61 4.37 11.30 4.03
N GLY A 62 5.09 11.16 5.15
CA GLY A 62 5.77 9.91 5.55
C GLY A 62 7.02 9.57 4.73
N VAL A 63 7.27 10.32 3.64
CA VAL A 63 8.45 10.23 2.78
C VAL A 63 8.86 11.62 2.29
N PRO A 64 10.12 11.82 1.87
CA PRO A 64 10.51 13.05 1.20
C PRO A 64 9.68 13.29 -0.06
N LYS A 65 9.36 14.56 -0.32
CA LYS A 65 8.64 14.96 -1.53
C LYS A 65 9.46 14.63 -2.78
N ASP A 66 8.87 13.90 -3.70
CA ASP A 66 9.49 13.53 -4.98
C ASP A 66 8.43 13.43 -6.08
N TYR A 67 8.32 14.48 -6.88
CA TYR A 67 7.35 14.53 -7.98
C TYR A 67 7.64 13.52 -9.09
N LYS A 68 8.91 13.16 -9.32
CA LYS A 68 9.27 12.18 -10.36
C LYS A 68 8.76 10.80 -9.96
N LEU A 69 8.99 10.44 -8.70
CA LEU A 69 8.50 9.17 -8.17
C LEU A 69 6.98 9.15 -8.04
N ALA A 70 6.35 10.28 -7.69
CA ALA A 70 4.89 10.41 -7.69
C ALA A 70 4.28 10.13 -9.08
N VAL A 71 4.81 10.77 -10.14
CA VAL A 71 4.35 10.55 -11.53
C VAL A 71 4.52 9.09 -11.94
N LYS A 72 5.62 8.44 -11.55
CA LYS A 72 5.84 7.02 -11.82
C LYS A 72 4.74 6.16 -11.20
N TRP A 73 4.38 6.41 -9.93
CA TRP A 73 3.32 5.66 -9.26
C TRP A 73 1.93 5.96 -9.82
N PHE A 74 1.63 7.21 -10.16
CA PHE A 74 0.36 7.55 -10.80
C PHE A 74 0.21 6.92 -12.19
N ARG A 75 1.29 6.85 -12.97
CA ARG A 75 1.26 6.19 -14.27
C ARG A 75 0.93 4.71 -14.11
N LYS A 76 1.60 4.02 -13.18
CA LYS A 76 1.31 2.61 -12.87
C LYS A 76 -0.14 2.39 -12.48
N SER A 77 -0.71 3.29 -11.69
CA SER A 77 -2.12 3.22 -11.27
C SER A 77 -3.12 3.34 -12.43
N ALA A 78 -2.68 3.81 -13.60
CA ALA A 78 -3.52 4.01 -14.77
C ALA A 78 -3.27 2.98 -15.88
N GLU A 79 -2.32 2.05 -15.69
CA GLU A 79 -2.04 0.90 -16.56
C GLU A 79 -3.03 -0.24 -16.29
#